data_AF-A0A9W9DAP9-F1
#
_entry.id   AF-A0A9W9DAP9-F1
#
_cell.length_a   1.000
_cell.length_b   1.000
_cell.length_c   1.000
_cell.angle_alpha   90.00
_cell.angle_beta   90.00
_cell.angle_gamma   90.00
#
_symmetry.space_group_name_H-M   'P 1'
#
loop_
_entity.id
_entity.type
_entity.pdbx_description
1 polymer ?
#
loop_
_entity_poly.entity_id
_entity_poly.type
_entity_poly.pdbx_seq_one_letter_code
_entity_poly.pdbx_strand_id
1 'polypeptide(L)'
;MNILRRIRAGADPEAVVRQVREGNLLMQLSLRPESRRRYDLPYITEMPAFLLTPDNPYPAPSLFHAQFDLQDHGITSIYTKPFHAAVLSDALIDKATISGWTTIISSDELFRQLLRSFFQYAYPEWFPFHKDLFLSDMVANRAEFCSPLLVNAVLANACYTSSSLSDRAKYWLPDNLTYKFTAEAKRLWDLETASGHRRLTTVQASQILSSIMDFDGINALGRIYTEQGLTMAHDLALFETSPEGTNRQMRKARTWTAWSLYAWHSMIKYYFHERPSIAKPPADTLPEDPQWYPEIYLRYPPIETLIPMRLGSSFKNKCLLRSIKNDITQRAFGEDTVNRDTWLACVEADAFCSKLAAWFEALPEHLHSSRVVFPKDIGLQYVITNCGREYSWRSL
;
A
#
# COMPACT_ATOMS: atom_id res chain seq x y z
N MET A 1 8.83 -34.48 -37.00
CA MET A 1 9.69 -35.20 -37.98
C MET A 1 8.89 -36.03 -39.01
N ASN A 2 7.70 -35.58 -39.46
CA ASN A 2 6.77 -36.39 -40.28
C ASN A 2 6.31 -35.73 -41.60
N ILE A 3 6.54 -34.42 -41.78
CA ILE A 3 6.08 -33.64 -42.96
C ILE A 3 6.96 -33.89 -44.19
N LEU A 4 8.29 -33.79 -44.02
CA LEU A 4 9.26 -34.03 -45.09
C LEU A 4 9.19 -35.44 -45.68
N ARG A 5 8.78 -36.43 -44.87
CA ARG A 5 8.62 -37.82 -45.31
C ARG A 5 7.36 -38.00 -46.18
N ARG A 6 6.28 -37.25 -45.90
CA ARG A 6 5.03 -37.27 -46.69
C ARG A 6 5.17 -36.55 -48.02
N ILE A 7 5.91 -35.44 -48.05
CA ILE A 7 6.25 -34.74 -49.30
C ILE A 7 7.12 -35.64 -50.19
N ARG A 8 8.14 -36.32 -49.62
CA ARG A 8 8.97 -37.29 -50.35
C ARG A 8 8.21 -38.54 -50.81
N ALA A 9 7.06 -38.86 -50.21
CA ALA A 9 6.19 -39.95 -50.61
C ALA A 9 5.16 -39.55 -51.68
N GLY A 10 5.25 -38.33 -52.24
CA GLY A 10 4.38 -37.86 -53.31
C GLY A 10 3.02 -37.29 -52.86
N ALA A 11 2.86 -36.96 -51.58
CA ALA A 11 1.66 -36.26 -51.12
C ALA A 11 1.62 -34.84 -51.69
N ASP A 12 0.43 -34.41 -52.13
CA ASP A 12 0.19 -33.07 -52.66
C ASP A 12 0.65 -31.99 -51.65
N PRO A 13 1.61 -31.12 -52.03
CA PRO A 13 2.13 -30.08 -51.16
C PRO A 13 1.04 -29.14 -50.62
N GLU A 14 0.02 -28.84 -51.42
CA GLU A 14 -1.04 -27.91 -51.03
C GLU A 14 -1.97 -28.53 -49.97
N ALA A 15 -2.34 -29.80 -50.14
CA ALA A 15 -3.04 -30.58 -49.11
C ALA A 15 -2.22 -30.73 -47.80
N VAL A 16 -0.91 -30.93 -47.88
CA VAL A 16 -0.04 -31.03 -46.69
C VAL A 16 0.04 -29.68 -45.95
N VAL A 17 0.17 -28.56 -46.68
CA VAL A 17 0.18 -27.22 -46.09
C VAL A 17 -1.17 -26.90 -45.44
N ARG A 18 -2.27 -27.24 -46.10
CA ARG A 18 -3.63 -27.08 -45.56
C ARG A 18 -3.84 -27.91 -44.30
N GLN A 19 -3.39 -29.16 -44.29
CA GLN A 19 -3.48 -30.03 -43.11
C GLN A 19 -2.62 -29.53 -41.93
N VAL A 20 -1.46 -28.91 -42.20
CA VAL A 20 -0.65 -28.27 -41.15
C VAL A 20 -1.31 -26.99 -40.63
N ARG A 21 -1.90 -26.17 -41.50
CA ARG A 21 -2.63 -24.94 -41.12
C ARG A 21 -3.90 -25.24 -40.32
N GLU A 22 -4.75 -26.13 -40.84
CA GLU A 22 -6.02 -26.50 -40.22
C GLU A 22 -5.81 -27.43 -39.02
N GLY A 23 -4.80 -28.30 -39.07
CA GLY A 23 -4.38 -29.12 -37.93
C GLY A 23 -3.86 -28.27 -36.78
N ASN A 24 -3.17 -27.16 -37.06
CA ASN A 24 -2.75 -26.20 -36.03
C ASN A 24 -3.97 -25.48 -35.39
N LEU A 25 -4.99 -25.13 -36.17
CA LEU A 25 -6.23 -24.52 -35.66
C LEU A 25 -7.03 -25.51 -34.79
N LEU A 26 -7.20 -26.76 -35.23
CA LEU A 26 -7.84 -27.81 -34.41
C LEU A 26 -7.02 -28.11 -33.16
N MET A 27 -5.69 -28.10 -33.25
CA MET A 27 -4.82 -28.26 -32.11
C MET A 27 -4.99 -27.08 -31.14
N GLN A 28 -4.99 -25.83 -31.62
CA GLN A 28 -5.24 -24.62 -30.82
C GLN A 28 -6.64 -24.60 -30.18
N LEU A 29 -7.67 -25.13 -30.86
CA LEU A 29 -9.02 -25.29 -30.30
C LEU A 29 -9.11 -26.45 -29.30
N SER A 30 -8.23 -27.46 -29.42
CA SER A 30 -8.13 -28.61 -28.49
C SER A 30 -7.17 -28.38 -27.33
N LEU A 31 -6.31 -27.35 -27.41
CA LEU A 31 -5.48 -26.91 -26.30
C LEU A 31 -6.44 -26.44 -25.21
N ARG A 32 -6.47 -27.17 -24.10
CA ARG A 32 -6.98 -26.59 -22.86
C ARG A 32 -6.18 -25.31 -22.64
N PRO A 33 -6.84 -24.13 -22.50
CA PRO A 33 -6.12 -22.89 -22.25
C PRO A 33 -5.13 -23.14 -21.12
N GLU A 34 -3.85 -22.87 -21.36
CA GLU A 34 -2.87 -22.97 -20.30
C GLU A 34 -3.26 -21.94 -19.25
N SER A 35 -3.83 -22.42 -18.14
CA SER A 35 -4.35 -21.56 -17.07
C SER A 35 -3.21 -20.97 -16.22
N ARG A 36 -1.96 -21.38 -16.47
CA ARG A 36 -0.75 -20.91 -15.80
C ARG A 36 -0.46 -19.47 -16.19
N ARG A 37 -0.84 -18.50 -15.35
CA ARG A 37 -0.25 -17.17 -15.39
C ARG A 37 1.09 -17.20 -14.66
N ARG A 38 2.17 -17.06 -15.42
CA ARG A 38 3.51 -16.85 -14.87
C ARG A 38 3.66 -15.36 -14.57
N TYR A 39 4.29 -15.02 -13.45
CA TYR A 39 4.72 -13.64 -13.23
C TYR A 39 5.94 -13.40 -14.11
N ASP A 40 5.77 -12.61 -15.18
CA ASP A 40 6.89 -12.13 -15.97
C ASP A 40 7.58 -11.02 -15.18
N LEU A 41 8.77 -11.34 -14.67
CA LEU A 41 9.60 -10.33 -14.03
C LEU A 41 10.10 -9.36 -15.12
N PRO A 42 10.03 -8.04 -14.89
CA PRO A 42 10.27 -7.04 -15.93
C PRO A 42 11.71 -7.03 -16.47
N TYR A 43 12.67 -7.60 -15.71
CA TYR A 43 14.10 -7.53 -16.03
C TYR A 43 14.81 -8.89 -16.05
N ILE A 44 14.16 -9.97 -15.62
CA ILE A 44 14.76 -11.31 -15.55
C ILE A 44 13.74 -12.38 -15.93
N THR A 45 14.13 -13.43 -16.61
CA THR A 45 13.20 -14.48 -17.10
C THR A 45 12.97 -15.60 -16.09
N GLU A 46 13.89 -15.76 -15.13
CA GLU A 46 13.86 -16.82 -14.13
C GLU A 46 14.24 -16.28 -12.75
N MET A 47 13.82 -17.01 -11.71
CA MET A 47 14.23 -16.69 -10.35
C MET A 47 15.75 -16.87 -10.21
N PRO A 48 16.50 -15.88 -9.68
CA PRO A 48 17.93 -16.02 -9.46
C PRO A 48 18.26 -17.21 -8.56
N ALA A 49 19.25 -18.03 -8.96
CA ALA A 49 19.60 -19.27 -8.28
C ALA A 49 19.98 -19.08 -6.79
N PHE A 50 20.56 -17.93 -6.43
CA PHE A 50 20.92 -17.62 -5.04
C PHE A 50 19.71 -17.42 -4.11
N LEU A 51 18.50 -17.25 -4.65
CA LEU A 51 17.25 -17.20 -3.89
C LEU A 51 16.61 -18.59 -3.73
N LEU A 52 17.10 -19.60 -4.46
CA LEU A 52 16.58 -20.97 -4.45
C LEU A 52 17.36 -21.86 -3.48
N THR A 53 17.72 -21.33 -2.30
CA THR A 53 18.40 -22.10 -1.25
C THR A 53 17.39 -22.69 -0.26
N PRO A 54 17.61 -23.91 0.26
CA PRO A 54 16.73 -24.54 1.26
C PRO A 54 16.57 -23.69 2.54
N ASP A 55 17.63 -22.95 2.89
CA ASP A 55 17.69 -22.10 4.09
C ASP A 55 17.10 -20.69 3.86
N ASN A 56 16.48 -20.43 2.71
CA ASN A 56 15.86 -19.14 2.45
C ASN A 56 14.56 -19.02 3.27
N PRO A 57 14.47 -18.10 4.26
CA PRO A 57 13.26 -17.90 5.05
C PRO A 57 12.10 -17.32 4.23
N TYR A 58 12.38 -16.86 3.00
CA TYR A 58 11.42 -16.46 1.98
C TYR A 58 11.42 -17.53 0.89
N PRO A 59 10.78 -18.69 1.11
CA PRO A 59 10.69 -19.71 0.07
C PRO A 59 10.16 -19.04 -1.20
N ALA A 60 10.76 -19.35 -2.35
CA ALA A 60 10.30 -18.84 -3.64
C ALA A 60 8.78 -19.04 -3.67
N PRO A 61 7.98 -17.96 -3.68
CA PRO A 61 6.57 -18.14 -3.49
C PRO A 61 6.08 -19.03 -4.61
N SER A 62 5.16 -19.93 -4.28
CA SER A 62 4.42 -20.75 -5.24
C SER A 62 3.92 -19.93 -6.44
N LEU A 63 3.76 -18.61 -6.28
CA LEU A 63 3.55 -17.58 -7.31
C LEU A 63 4.42 -17.71 -8.58
N PHE A 64 5.65 -18.23 -8.53
CA PHE A 64 6.47 -18.39 -9.76
C PHE A 64 6.03 -19.53 -10.67
N HIS A 65 5.43 -20.57 -10.11
CA HIS A 65 5.08 -21.81 -10.83
C HIS A 65 3.68 -22.34 -10.51
N ALA A 66 2.79 -21.52 -9.94
CA ALA A 66 1.48 -21.96 -9.51
C ALA A 66 0.66 -22.49 -10.70
N GLN A 67 0.27 -23.76 -10.61
CA GLN A 67 -0.77 -24.31 -11.47
C GLN A 67 -2.13 -23.80 -10.99
N PHE A 68 -2.89 -23.18 -11.89
CA PHE A 68 -4.22 -22.70 -11.58
C PHE A 68 -5.20 -23.85 -11.71
N ASP A 69 -5.82 -24.23 -10.60
CA ASP A 69 -7.07 -24.98 -10.62
C ASP A 69 -8.24 -24.00 -10.67
N LEU A 70 -9.01 -24.03 -11.75
CA LEU A 70 -10.22 -23.21 -11.90
C LEU A 70 -11.35 -23.65 -10.96
N GLN A 71 -11.21 -24.83 -10.34
CA GLN A 71 -12.13 -25.37 -9.33
C GLN A 71 -11.74 -25.02 -7.89
N ASP A 72 -10.60 -24.35 -7.67
CA ASP A 72 -10.20 -23.88 -6.34
C ASP A 72 -10.97 -22.61 -5.96
N HIS A 73 -11.85 -22.73 -4.98
CA HIS A 73 -12.78 -21.68 -4.55
C HIS A 73 -12.40 -21.10 -3.18
N GLY A 74 -11.24 -21.48 -2.65
CA GLY A 74 -10.79 -21.16 -1.29
C GLY A 74 -9.78 -20.02 -1.19
N ILE A 75 -9.28 -19.87 0.04
CA ILE A 75 -8.19 -18.94 0.41
C ILE A 75 -6.93 -19.22 -0.44
N THR A 76 -6.70 -20.46 -0.86
CA THR A 76 -5.60 -20.88 -1.75
C THR A 76 -5.52 -20.08 -3.06
N SER A 77 -6.64 -19.52 -3.54
CA SER A 77 -6.70 -18.64 -4.71
C SER A 77 -5.80 -17.39 -4.61
N ILE A 78 -5.54 -16.87 -3.41
CA ILE A 78 -4.71 -15.67 -3.22
C ILE A 78 -3.21 -15.93 -3.40
N TYR A 79 -2.77 -17.17 -3.23
CA TYR A 79 -1.39 -17.60 -3.41
C TYR A 79 -1.10 -18.03 -4.85
N THR A 80 -2.14 -18.22 -5.65
CA THR A 80 -2.04 -18.72 -7.02
C THR A 80 -2.40 -17.66 -8.05
N LYS A 81 -3.26 -16.70 -7.71
CA LYS A 81 -3.65 -15.60 -8.61
C LYS A 81 -2.84 -14.32 -8.34
N PRO A 82 -2.44 -13.57 -9.38
CA PRO A 82 -1.71 -12.33 -9.17
C PRO A 82 -2.62 -11.27 -8.54
N PHE A 83 -2.06 -10.48 -7.63
CA PHE A 83 -2.81 -9.46 -6.86
C PHE A 83 -3.58 -8.46 -7.74
N HIS A 84 -3.03 -8.10 -8.91
CA HIS A 84 -3.68 -7.17 -9.83
C HIS A 84 -4.91 -7.76 -10.55
N ALA A 85 -5.13 -9.07 -10.48
CA ALA A 85 -6.36 -9.71 -10.97
C ALA A 85 -7.51 -9.64 -9.97
N ALA A 86 -7.24 -9.24 -8.72
CA ALA A 86 -8.27 -8.97 -7.74
C ALA A 86 -9.04 -7.70 -8.09
N VAL A 87 -10.33 -7.69 -7.76
CA VAL A 87 -11.20 -6.53 -7.85
C VAL A 87 -11.70 -6.20 -6.45
N LEU A 88 -11.56 -4.94 -6.05
CA LEU A 88 -12.11 -4.44 -4.79
C LEU A 88 -13.64 -4.37 -4.83
N SER A 89 -14.27 -4.83 -3.76
CA SER A 89 -15.73 -4.79 -3.56
C SER A 89 -16.08 -3.92 -2.35
N ASP A 90 -16.72 -2.77 -2.57
CA ASP A 90 -17.17 -1.86 -1.50
C ASP A 90 -18.43 -1.08 -1.95
N ALA A 91 -19.53 -1.29 -1.22
CA ALA A 91 -20.83 -0.71 -1.56
C ALA A 91 -20.90 0.82 -1.41
N LEU A 92 -20.03 1.43 -0.60
CA LEU A 92 -19.98 2.89 -0.47
C LEU A 92 -19.30 3.52 -1.70
N ILE A 93 -18.29 2.85 -2.27
CA ILE A 93 -17.68 3.29 -3.52
C ILE A 93 -18.69 3.20 -4.67
N ASP A 94 -19.49 2.14 -4.72
CA ASP A 94 -20.53 1.99 -5.75
C ASP A 94 -21.60 3.09 -5.70
N LYS A 95 -21.86 3.66 -4.52
CA LYS A 95 -22.81 4.76 -4.29
C LYS A 95 -22.18 6.14 -4.40
N ALA A 96 -20.86 6.24 -4.42
CA ALA A 96 -20.17 7.53 -4.45
C ALA A 96 -20.46 8.27 -5.76
N THR A 97 -20.68 9.58 -5.65
CA THR A 97 -20.87 10.49 -6.78
C THR A 97 -19.84 11.59 -6.71
N ILE A 98 -19.39 12.08 -7.86
CA ILE A 98 -18.36 13.11 -7.94
C ILE A 98 -18.84 14.51 -7.51
N SER A 99 -20.15 14.74 -7.63
CA SER A 99 -20.77 16.04 -7.37
C SER A 99 -20.41 16.58 -5.98
N GLY A 100 -19.85 17.78 -5.94
CA GLY A 100 -19.45 18.46 -4.70
C GLY A 100 -17.99 18.24 -4.28
N TRP A 101 -17.28 17.28 -4.87
CA TRP A 101 -15.93 16.91 -4.43
C TRP A 101 -14.80 17.40 -5.34
N THR A 102 -15.01 17.39 -6.65
CA THR A 102 -14.00 17.84 -7.62
C THR A 102 -14.66 18.30 -8.91
N THR A 103 -13.97 19.20 -9.62
CA THR A 103 -14.36 19.72 -10.94
C THR A 103 -13.44 19.20 -12.06
N ILE A 104 -12.41 18.40 -11.73
CA ILE A 104 -11.37 17.97 -12.67
C ILE A 104 -11.87 16.92 -13.68
N ILE A 105 -12.76 16.04 -13.25
CA ILE A 105 -13.42 15.06 -14.12
C ILE A 105 -14.94 15.20 -13.96
N SER A 106 -15.70 14.60 -14.88
CA SER A 106 -17.18 14.65 -14.86
C SER A 106 -17.83 13.27 -14.87
N SER A 107 -17.04 12.20 -14.94
CA SER A 107 -17.53 10.81 -15.00
C SER A 107 -17.49 10.18 -13.61
N ASP A 108 -18.67 9.84 -13.07
CA ASP A 108 -18.80 9.04 -11.85
C ASP A 108 -18.12 7.68 -11.99
N GLU A 109 -18.13 7.09 -13.18
CA GLU A 109 -17.47 5.79 -13.40
C GLU A 109 -15.95 5.90 -13.24
N LEU A 110 -15.34 6.93 -13.86
CA LEU A 110 -13.90 7.18 -13.69
C LEU A 110 -13.56 7.51 -12.23
N PHE A 111 -14.41 8.30 -11.56
CA PHE A 111 -14.25 8.62 -10.14
C PHE A 111 -14.22 7.35 -9.28
N ARG A 112 -15.20 6.45 -9.46
CA ARG A 112 -15.26 5.17 -8.74
C ARG A 112 -14.09 4.25 -9.09
N GLN A 113 -13.68 4.21 -10.36
CA GLN A 113 -12.52 3.45 -10.80
C GLN A 113 -11.23 3.91 -10.09
N LEU A 114 -11.01 5.23 -9.99
CA LEU A 114 -9.87 5.79 -9.27
C LEU A 114 -9.94 5.46 -7.77
N LEU A 115 -11.10 5.59 -7.14
CA LEU A 115 -11.27 5.20 -5.73
C LEU A 115 -10.96 3.71 -5.50
N ARG A 116 -11.45 2.81 -6.36
CA ARG A 116 -11.14 1.38 -6.27
C ARG A 116 -9.63 1.13 -6.40
N SER A 117 -8.97 1.80 -7.34
CA SER A 117 -7.51 1.70 -7.51
C SER A 117 -6.77 2.18 -6.25
N PHE A 118 -7.14 3.35 -5.73
CA PHE A 118 -6.55 3.91 -4.52
C PHE A 118 -6.71 2.98 -3.32
N PHE A 119 -7.92 2.50 -3.05
CA PHE A 119 -8.17 1.63 -1.89
C PHE A 119 -7.53 0.26 -2.05
N GLN A 120 -7.42 -0.28 -3.26
CA GLN A 120 -6.79 -1.58 -3.48
C GLN A 120 -5.26 -1.55 -3.35
N TYR A 121 -4.61 -0.49 -3.85
CA TYR A 121 -3.15 -0.46 -4.00
C TYR A 121 -2.45 0.50 -3.03
N ALA A 122 -2.98 1.72 -2.84
CA ALA A 122 -2.34 2.74 -2.04
C ALA A 122 -2.77 2.66 -0.57
N TYR A 123 -4.08 2.81 -0.30
CA TYR A 123 -4.65 2.85 1.05
C TYR A 123 -4.10 1.78 2.03
N PRO A 124 -3.91 0.51 1.62
CA PRO A 124 -3.47 -0.54 2.53
C PRO A 124 -2.01 -0.41 2.99
N GLU A 125 -1.19 0.39 2.29
CA GLU A 125 0.19 0.65 2.70
C GLU A 125 0.22 1.45 3.99
N TRP A 126 -0.36 2.66 3.94
CA TRP A 126 -0.50 3.56 5.07
C TRP A 126 -1.18 4.87 4.63
N PHE A 127 -2.33 5.25 5.21
CA PHE A 127 -3.02 6.52 4.91
C PHE A 127 -3.68 7.16 6.15
N PRO A 128 -3.71 8.50 6.24
CA PRO A 128 -3.99 9.21 7.49
C PRO A 128 -5.48 9.32 7.85
N PHE A 129 -6.40 8.69 7.11
CA PHE A 129 -7.83 8.81 7.35
C PHE A 129 -8.52 7.46 7.42
N HIS A 130 -9.63 7.38 8.15
CA HIS A 130 -10.39 6.15 8.30
C HIS A 130 -11.35 5.94 7.11
N LYS A 131 -11.18 4.84 6.34
CA LYS A 131 -11.92 4.57 5.11
C LYS A 131 -13.43 4.74 5.26
N ASP A 132 -14.03 4.07 6.25
CA ASP A 132 -15.49 4.03 6.36
C ASP A 132 -16.10 5.39 6.71
N LEU A 133 -15.38 6.23 7.48
CA LEU A 133 -15.83 7.58 7.81
C LEU A 133 -15.74 8.47 6.57
N PHE A 134 -14.61 8.41 5.86
CA PHE A 134 -14.39 9.14 4.61
C PHE A 134 -15.44 8.79 3.54
N LEU A 135 -15.65 7.49 3.28
CA LEU A 135 -16.61 7.04 2.28
C LEU A 135 -18.06 7.31 2.70
N SER A 136 -18.40 7.18 3.99
CA SER A 136 -19.74 7.50 4.46
C SER A 136 -20.07 8.98 4.28
N ASP A 137 -19.11 9.87 4.56
CA ASP A 137 -19.30 11.31 4.39
C ASP A 137 -19.27 11.72 2.92
N MET A 138 -18.46 11.05 2.10
CA MET A 138 -18.45 11.20 0.64
C MET A 138 -19.84 10.92 0.04
N VAL A 139 -20.45 9.80 0.39
CA VAL A 139 -21.80 9.41 -0.10
C VAL A 139 -22.88 10.34 0.46
N ALA A 140 -22.74 10.78 1.71
CA ALA A 140 -23.71 11.66 2.35
C ALA A 140 -23.53 13.16 2.01
N ASN A 141 -22.55 13.51 1.19
CA ASN A 141 -22.15 14.89 0.89
C ASN A 141 -21.91 15.74 2.16
N ARG A 142 -21.25 15.15 3.17
CA ARG A 142 -20.90 15.80 4.44
C ARG A 142 -19.40 16.05 4.51
N ALA A 143 -19.03 17.17 5.12
CA ALA A 143 -17.64 17.64 5.14
C ALA A 143 -16.90 17.40 6.47
N GLU A 144 -17.35 16.46 7.32
CA GLU A 144 -16.75 16.22 8.65
C GLU A 144 -15.50 15.34 8.55
N PHE A 145 -15.57 14.27 7.75
CA PHE A 145 -14.49 13.31 7.50
C PHE A 145 -14.10 13.21 6.01
N CYS A 146 -14.74 14.02 5.17
CA CYS A 146 -14.44 14.16 3.75
C CYS A 146 -14.35 15.65 3.40
N SER A 147 -13.51 16.05 2.45
CA SER A 147 -13.48 17.44 1.97
C SER A 147 -13.03 17.47 0.51
N PRO A 148 -13.38 18.50 -0.28
CA PRO A 148 -12.86 18.64 -1.64
C PRO A 148 -11.33 18.56 -1.70
N LEU A 149 -10.63 19.19 -0.75
CA LEU A 149 -9.18 19.11 -0.64
C LEU A 149 -8.71 17.64 -0.47
N LEU A 150 -9.27 16.93 0.51
CA LEU A 150 -8.88 15.55 0.77
C LEU A 150 -9.22 14.63 -0.41
N VAL A 151 -10.37 14.81 -1.06
CA VAL A 151 -10.75 14.02 -2.24
C VAL A 151 -9.80 14.27 -3.41
N ASN A 152 -9.46 15.52 -3.73
CA ASN A 152 -8.52 15.79 -4.83
C ASN A 152 -7.12 15.24 -4.52
N ALA A 153 -6.66 15.28 -3.27
CA ALA A 153 -5.40 14.64 -2.87
C ALA A 153 -5.46 13.11 -3.01
N VAL A 154 -6.56 12.47 -2.61
CA VAL A 154 -6.78 11.02 -2.78
C VAL A 154 -6.81 10.65 -4.28
N LEU A 155 -7.50 11.41 -5.12
CA LEU A 155 -7.57 11.15 -6.56
C LEU A 155 -6.24 11.39 -7.28
N ALA A 156 -5.46 12.39 -6.86
CA ALA A 156 -4.09 12.57 -7.36
C ALA A 156 -3.24 11.33 -7.06
N ASN A 157 -3.29 10.84 -5.80
CA ASN A 157 -2.58 9.62 -5.41
C ASN A 157 -3.09 8.37 -6.17
N ALA A 158 -4.41 8.28 -6.37
CA ALA A 158 -5.05 7.19 -7.12
C ALA A 158 -4.47 7.05 -8.54
N CYS A 159 -4.15 8.17 -9.20
CA CYS A 159 -3.66 8.17 -10.57
C CYS A 159 -2.34 7.37 -10.73
N TYR A 160 -1.45 7.40 -9.73
CA TYR A 160 -0.20 6.60 -9.76
C TYR A 160 -0.45 5.10 -9.73
N THR A 161 -1.54 4.67 -9.09
CA THR A 161 -1.91 3.25 -8.98
C THR A 161 -2.77 2.74 -10.12
N SER A 162 -3.40 3.66 -10.88
CA SER A 162 -4.36 3.29 -11.91
C SER A 162 -3.68 2.81 -13.19
N SER A 163 -3.80 1.52 -13.49
CA SER A 163 -3.24 0.93 -14.71
C SER A 163 -3.91 1.43 -15.99
N SER A 164 -5.14 1.97 -15.91
CA SER A 164 -5.84 2.55 -17.06
C SER A 164 -5.25 3.88 -17.53
N LEU A 165 -4.42 4.53 -16.71
CA LEU A 165 -3.76 5.78 -17.05
C LEU A 165 -2.35 5.48 -17.58
N SER A 166 -2.19 5.54 -18.91
CA SER A 166 -0.91 5.30 -19.60
C SER A 166 0.16 6.33 -19.25
N ASP A 167 -0.24 7.59 -19.04
CA ASP A 167 0.68 8.70 -18.80
C ASP A 167 0.89 9.01 -17.31
N ARG A 168 0.48 8.12 -16.40
CA ARG A 168 0.56 8.35 -14.93
C ARG A 168 1.97 8.69 -14.42
N ALA A 169 3.02 8.21 -15.08
CA ALA A 169 4.42 8.52 -14.72
C ALA A 169 4.87 9.92 -15.19
N LYS A 170 4.14 10.55 -16.11
CA LYS A 170 4.46 11.86 -16.68
C LYS A 170 3.81 12.98 -15.86
N TYR A 171 4.19 13.08 -14.59
CA TYR A 171 3.61 14.04 -13.64
C TYR A 171 3.86 15.51 -14.04
N TRP A 172 4.89 15.77 -14.85
CA TRP A 172 5.21 17.10 -15.39
C TRP A 172 4.30 17.56 -16.53
N LEU A 173 3.44 16.69 -17.10
CA LEU A 173 2.53 17.06 -18.17
C LEU A 173 1.26 17.73 -17.60
N PRO A 174 0.97 19.01 -17.92
CA PRO A 174 -0.16 19.73 -17.34
C PRO A 174 -1.52 19.09 -17.64
N ASP A 175 -1.64 18.38 -18.77
CA ASP A 175 -2.88 17.76 -19.18
C ASP A 175 -3.19 16.43 -18.50
N ASN A 176 -2.20 15.84 -17.82
CA ASN A 176 -2.34 14.60 -17.08
C ASN A 176 -3.29 14.79 -15.88
N LEU A 177 -4.15 13.81 -15.62
CA LEU A 177 -5.04 13.81 -14.45
C LEU A 177 -4.27 13.93 -13.14
N THR A 178 -3.11 13.27 -13.03
CA THR A 178 -2.24 13.36 -11.85
C THR A 178 -1.88 14.81 -11.55
N TYR A 179 -1.47 15.56 -12.58
CA TYR A 179 -1.13 16.98 -12.46
C TYR A 179 -2.36 17.82 -12.09
N LYS A 180 -3.47 17.63 -12.81
CA LYS A 180 -4.72 18.40 -12.61
C LYS A 180 -5.28 18.24 -11.19
N PHE A 181 -5.35 17.01 -10.68
CA PHE A 181 -5.79 16.76 -9.30
C PHE A 181 -4.81 17.33 -8.27
N THR A 182 -3.51 17.21 -8.52
CA THR A 182 -2.49 17.79 -7.64
C THR A 182 -2.57 19.31 -7.59
N ALA A 183 -2.72 19.96 -8.74
CA ALA A 183 -2.87 21.40 -8.84
C ALA A 183 -4.12 21.90 -8.10
N GLU A 184 -5.25 21.20 -8.25
CA GLU A 184 -6.49 21.54 -7.53
C GLU A 184 -6.36 21.31 -6.02
N ALA A 185 -5.74 20.21 -5.60
CA ALA A 185 -5.48 19.97 -4.18
C ALA A 185 -4.57 21.07 -3.58
N LYS A 186 -3.54 21.54 -4.31
CA LYS A 186 -2.71 22.67 -3.87
C LYS A 186 -3.49 23.97 -3.77
N ARG A 187 -4.33 24.28 -4.76
CA ARG A 187 -5.19 25.47 -4.73
C ARG A 187 -6.16 25.45 -3.54
N LEU A 188 -6.76 24.30 -3.26
CA LEU A 188 -7.66 24.11 -2.12
C LEU A 188 -6.90 24.16 -0.78
N TRP A 189 -5.68 23.66 -0.73
CA TRP A 189 -4.79 23.79 0.43
C TRP A 189 -4.56 25.26 0.78
N ASP A 190 -4.18 26.08 -0.21
CA ASP A 190 -3.94 27.51 0.01
C ASP A 190 -5.19 28.23 0.53
N LEU A 191 -6.38 27.89 0.01
CA LEU A 191 -7.64 28.46 0.48
C LEU A 191 -8.00 28.03 1.92
N GLU A 192 -7.88 26.73 2.23
CA GLU A 192 -8.21 26.24 3.57
C GLU A 192 -7.24 26.78 4.61
N THR A 193 -5.93 26.82 4.30
CA THR A 193 -4.91 27.34 5.21
C THR A 193 -5.02 28.85 5.44
N ALA A 194 -5.35 29.63 4.40
CA ALA A 194 -5.62 31.06 4.52
C ALA A 194 -6.83 31.37 5.42
N SER A 195 -7.79 30.46 5.54
CA SER A 195 -8.97 30.65 6.40
C SER A 195 -8.66 30.63 7.91
N GLY A 196 -7.48 30.16 8.31
CA GLY A 196 -7.07 29.98 9.72
C GLY A 196 -7.77 28.84 10.47
N HIS A 197 -8.82 28.22 9.90
CA HIS A 197 -9.55 27.15 10.56
C HIS A 197 -8.80 25.82 10.45
N ARG A 198 -8.48 25.20 11.59
CA ARG A 198 -7.84 23.88 11.62
C ARG A 198 -8.89 22.78 11.49
N ARG A 199 -8.75 21.92 10.49
CA ARG A 199 -9.64 20.76 10.27
C ARG A 199 -8.83 19.48 10.18
N LEU A 200 -9.43 18.38 10.64
CA LEU A 200 -8.81 17.07 10.57
C LEU A 200 -8.54 16.64 9.12
N THR A 201 -9.47 16.92 8.20
CA THR A 201 -9.33 16.64 6.77
C THR A 201 -8.17 17.39 6.12
N THR A 202 -7.88 18.62 6.56
CA THR A 202 -6.73 19.41 6.09
C THR A 202 -5.41 18.75 6.54
N VAL A 203 -5.33 18.32 7.80
CA VAL A 203 -4.17 17.54 8.30
C VAL A 203 -3.98 16.26 7.48
N GLN A 204 -5.05 15.52 7.21
CA GLN A 204 -5.00 14.30 6.40
C GLN A 204 -4.54 14.57 4.97
N ALA A 205 -5.03 15.65 4.35
CA ALA A 205 -4.64 16.03 3.00
C ALA A 205 -3.18 16.50 2.92
N SER A 206 -2.67 17.21 3.93
CA SER A 206 -1.27 17.65 4.02
C SER A 206 -0.29 16.48 3.84
N GLN A 207 -0.62 15.37 4.47
CA GLN A 207 0.21 14.18 4.49
C GLN A 207 0.18 13.45 3.14
N ILE A 208 -0.99 13.40 2.49
CA ILE A 208 -1.12 12.82 1.14
C ILE A 208 -0.40 13.69 0.12
N LEU A 209 -0.54 15.02 0.22
CA LEU A 209 0.19 15.98 -0.62
C LEU A 209 1.70 15.82 -0.46
N SER A 210 2.21 15.67 0.78
CA SER A 210 3.62 15.38 1.01
C SER A 210 4.07 14.12 0.26
N SER A 211 3.31 13.03 0.38
CA SER A 211 3.64 11.77 -0.31
C SER A 211 3.64 11.90 -1.83
N ILE A 212 2.73 12.69 -2.41
CA ILE A 212 2.72 12.97 -3.85
C ILE A 212 3.99 13.73 -4.26
N MET A 213 4.38 14.76 -3.48
CA MET A 213 5.62 15.51 -3.76
C MET A 213 6.86 14.61 -3.68
N ASP A 214 6.87 13.65 -2.76
CA ASP A 214 7.96 12.67 -2.64
C ASP A 214 8.01 11.71 -3.85
N PHE A 215 6.86 11.28 -4.38
CA PHE A 215 6.80 10.46 -5.60
C PHE A 215 7.31 11.19 -6.84
N ASP A 216 7.06 12.50 -6.92
CA ASP A 216 7.52 13.37 -8.01
C ASP A 216 8.99 13.81 -7.85
N GLY A 217 9.64 13.41 -6.76
CA GLY A 217 11.03 13.77 -6.44
C GLY A 217 11.22 15.23 -6.01
N ILE A 218 10.15 15.91 -5.59
CA ILE A 218 10.13 17.31 -5.15
C ILE A 218 10.04 17.38 -3.61
N ASN A 219 10.90 16.62 -2.94
CA ASN A 219 10.82 16.35 -1.49
C ASN A 219 10.88 17.63 -0.64
N ALA A 220 11.58 18.68 -1.11
CA ALA A 220 11.64 19.96 -0.42
C ALA A 220 10.24 20.60 -0.25
N LEU A 221 9.39 20.48 -1.27
CA LEU A 221 8.01 20.97 -1.20
C LEU A 221 7.14 20.04 -0.32
N GLY A 222 7.39 18.72 -0.37
CA GLY A 222 6.74 17.75 0.52
C GLY A 222 6.96 18.07 2.01
N ARG A 223 8.19 18.45 2.38
CA ARG A 223 8.54 18.88 3.75
C ARG A 223 7.68 20.04 4.25
N ILE A 224 7.38 21.03 3.39
CA ILE A 224 6.54 22.18 3.76
C ILE A 224 5.14 21.71 4.15
N TYR A 225 4.50 20.85 3.33
CA TYR A 225 3.18 20.30 3.66
C TYR A 225 3.21 19.49 4.95
N THR A 226 4.26 18.68 5.15
CA THR A 226 4.48 17.92 6.38
C THR A 226 4.56 18.82 7.62
N GLU A 227 5.40 19.85 7.60
CA GLU A 227 5.60 20.74 8.75
C GLU A 227 4.34 21.53 9.11
N GLN A 228 3.66 22.07 8.09
CA GLN A 228 2.39 22.77 8.29
C GLN A 228 1.30 21.82 8.79
N GLY A 229 1.21 20.61 8.22
CA GLY A 229 0.27 19.57 8.64
C GLY A 229 0.46 19.14 10.09
N LEU A 230 1.70 18.92 10.52
CA LEU A 230 2.03 18.58 11.90
C LEU A 230 1.73 19.73 12.86
N THR A 231 2.00 20.99 12.46
CA THR A 231 1.61 22.17 13.25
C THR A 231 0.09 22.16 13.48
N MET A 232 -0.71 21.94 12.44
CA MET A 232 -2.17 21.83 12.59
C MET A 232 -2.60 20.63 13.44
N ALA A 233 -1.89 19.50 13.35
CA ALA A 233 -2.16 18.33 14.19
C ALA A 233 -1.91 18.64 15.68
N HIS A 234 -0.88 19.41 16.00
CA HIS A 234 -0.62 19.89 17.35
C HIS A 234 -1.67 20.91 17.81
N ASP A 235 -2.06 21.87 16.96
CA ASP A 235 -3.13 22.83 17.26
C ASP A 235 -4.47 22.11 17.58
N LEU A 236 -4.71 20.96 16.96
CA LEU A 236 -5.88 20.10 17.20
C LEU A 236 -5.74 19.15 18.40
N ALA A 237 -4.63 19.21 19.14
CA ALA A 237 -4.27 18.28 20.21
C ALA A 237 -4.40 16.81 19.79
N LEU A 238 -4.01 16.49 18.55
CA LEU A 238 -4.33 15.21 17.91
C LEU A 238 -3.62 14.02 18.57
N PHE A 239 -2.46 14.25 19.18
CA PHE A 239 -1.65 13.22 19.86
C PHE A 239 -1.96 13.08 21.35
N GLU A 240 -2.82 13.95 21.89
CA GLU A 240 -3.27 13.93 23.29
C GLU A 240 -4.57 13.12 23.44
N THR A 241 -4.99 12.87 24.68
CA THR A 241 -6.24 12.17 24.96
C THR A 241 -7.41 12.97 24.39
N SER A 242 -8.27 12.33 23.59
CA SER A 242 -9.39 13.03 22.97
C SER A 242 -10.34 13.61 24.04
N PRO A 243 -10.78 14.88 23.91
CA PRO A 243 -11.57 15.57 24.93
C PRO A 243 -12.83 14.79 25.38
N GLU A 244 -13.22 14.99 26.63
CA GLU A 244 -14.49 14.47 27.15
C GLU A 244 -15.66 15.00 26.30
N GLY A 245 -16.64 14.13 26.02
CA GLY A 245 -17.78 14.48 25.15
C GLY A 245 -17.53 14.36 23.65
N THR A 246 -16.29 14.10 23.19
CA THR A 246 -16.01 13.83 21.76
C THR A 246 -16.81 12.61 21.29
N ASN A 247 -17.63 12.78 20.24
CA ASN A 247 -18.41 11.70 19.63
C ASN A 247 -17.50 10.52 19.22
N ARG A 248 -18.00 9.29 19.36
CA ARG A 248 -17.34 8.04 18.98
C ARG A 248 -16.72 8.09 17.57
N GLN A 249 -17.41 8.63 16.57
CA GLN A 249 -16.89 8.72 15.20
C GLN A 249 -15.70 9.69 15.09
N MET A 250 -15.81 10.86 15.71
CA MET A 250 -14.72 11.84 15.76
C MET A 250 -13.51 11.32 16.53
N ARG A 251 -13.73 10.64 17.67
CA ARG A 251 -12.65 9.98 18.44
C ARG A 251 -11.95 8.93 17.57
N LYS A 252 -12.72 8.08 16.88
CA LYS A 252 -12.19 7.09 15.94
C LYS A 252 -11.35 7.73 14.82
N ALA A 253 -11.82 8.81 14.22
CA ALA A 253 -11.08 9.55 13.19
C ALA A 253 -9.78 10.15 13.73
N ARG A 254 -9.83 10.77 14.91
CA ARG A 254 -8.67 11.37 15.58
C ARG A 254 -7.61 10.32 15.91
N THR A 255 -7.99 9.23 16.60
CA THR A 255 -7.09 8.14 16.96
C THR A 255 -6.46 7.51 15.71
N TRP A 256 -7.24 7.23 14.65
CA TRP A 256 -6.70 6.70 13.39
C TRP A 256 -5.67 7.65 12.77
N THR A 257 -6.01 8.93 12.67
CA THR A 257 -5.15 9.95 12.07
C THR A 257 -3.86 10.12 12.88
N ALA A 258 -3.96 10.20 14.21
CA ALA A 258 -2.82 10.35 15.12
C ALA A 258 -1.84 9.19 14.98
N TRP A 259 -2.34 7.94 15.06
CA TRP A 259 -1.51 6.74 14.93
C TRP A 259 -0.92 6.60 13.54
N SER A 260 -1.68 6.98 12.52
CA SER A 260 -1.17 7.00 11.16
C SER A 260 0.01 7.96 11.07
N LEU A 261 -0.17 9.24 11.39
CA LEU A 261 0.88 10.26 11.34
C LEU A 261 2.12 9.83 12.14
N TYR A 262 1.92 9.44 13.40
CA TYR A 262 3.00 8.95 14.25
C TYR A 262 3.79 7.83 13.58
N ALA A 263 3.11 6.76 13.14
CA ALA A 263 3.77 5.61 12.56
C ALA A 263 4.59 5.97 11.31
N TRP A 264 4.03 6.78 10.40
CA TRP A 264 4.77 7.19 9.19
C TRP A 264 5.97 8.07 9.49
N HIS A 265 5.80 9.08 10.34
CA HIS A 265 6.91 9.95 10.71
C HIS A 265 8.00 9.18 11.44
N SER A 266 7.67 8.24 12.33
CA SER A 266 8.65 7.35 12.95
C SER A 266 9.41 6.49 11.94
N MET A 267 8.72 6.00 10.90
CA MET A 267 9.34 5.23 9.82
C MET A 267 10.31 6.09 8.99
N ILE A 268 9.82 7.23 8.50
CA ILE A 268 10.60 8.12 7.62
C ILE A 268 11.82 8.66 8.38
N LYS A 269 11.64 9.16 9.61
CA LYS A 269 12.74 9.70 10.40
C LYS A 269 13.80 8.65 10.75
N TYR A 270 13.38 7.41 11.00
CA TYR A 270 14.29 6.29 11.16
C TYR A 270 15.13 6.04 9.90
N TYR A 271 14.54 6.01 8.71
CA TYR A 271 15.30 5.74 7.48
C TYR A 271 16.19 6.89 7.02
N PHE A 272 15.79 8.13 7.29
CA PHE A 272 16.58 9.31 6.93
C PHE A 272 17.58 9.73 8.01
N HIS A 273 17.67 8.98 9.12
CA HIS A 273 18.56 9.30 10.25
C HIS A 273 18.34 10.73 10.78
N GLU A 274 17.07 11.11 10.90
CA GLU A 274 16.65 12.43 11.34
C GLU A 274 15.92 12.34 12.68
N ARG A 275 15.90 13.45 13.44
CA ARG A 275 15.15 13.53 14.69
C ARG A 275 13.66 13.20 14.48
N PRO A 276 13.02 12.44 15.39
CA PRO A 276 11.59 12.20 15.32
C PRO A 276 10.79 13.50 15.35
N SER A 277 9.87 13.67 14.40
CA SER A 277 8.91 14.78 14.41
C SER A 277 7.86 14.63 15.53
N ILE A 278 7.54 13.39 15.91
CA ILE A 278 6.59 13.06 16.96
C ILE A 278 7.31 12.11 17.92
N ALA A 279 7.69 12.61 19.09
CA ALA A 279 8.58 11.89 19.99
C ALA A 279 7.89 10.70 20.69
N LYS A 280 6.59 10.79 20.98
CA LYS A 280 5.84 9.79 21.74
C LYS A 280 4.66 9.28 20.92
N PRO A 281 4.25 8.01 21.12
CA PRO A 281 3.01 7.52 20.53
C PRO A 281 1.81 8.35 21.01
N PRO A 282 0.71 8.39 20.24
CA PRO A 282 -0.53 9.03 20.66
C PRO A 282 -1.02 8.50 22.01
N ALA A 283 -1.60 9.38 22.83
CA ALA A 283 -2.09 9.02 24.17
C ALA A 283 -3.29 8.05 24.12
N ASP A 284 -4.22 8.25 23.18
CA ASP A 284 -5.30 7.30 22.93
C ASP A 284 -4.72 6.03 22.27
N THR A 285 -4.81 4.88 22.95
CA THR A 285 -4.28 3.61 22.45
C THR A 285 -5.11 3.05 21.29
N LEU A 286 -4.48 2.19 20.48
CA LEU A 286 -5.20 1.46 19.43
C LEU A 286 -6.19 0.46 20.06
N PRO A 287 -7.47 0.47 19.64
CA PRO A 287 -8.47 -0.44 20.19
C PRO A 287 -8.21 -1.91 19.83
N GLU A 288 -8.59 -2.83 20.72
CA GLU A 288 -8.52 -4.27 20.44
C GLU A 288 -9.67 -4.79 19.57
N ASP A 289 -10.76 -4.02 19.45
CA ASP A 289 -11.94 -4.38 18.65
C ASP A 289 -11.60 -4.43 17.14
N PRO A 290 -11.67 -5.60 16.48
CA PRO A 290 -11.40 -5.71 15.05
C PRO A 290 -12.35 -4.87 14.17
N GLN A 291 -13.59 -4.62 14.62
CA GLN A 291 -14.57 -3.80 13.89
C GLN A 291 -14.24 -2.31 13.92
N TRP A 292 -13.32 -1.91 14.80
CA TRP A 292 -12.83 -0.54 14.82
C TRP A 292 -11.96 -0.24 13.59
N TYR A 293 -11.26 -1.22 13.04
CA TYR A 293 -10.37 -1.02 11.89
C TYR A 293 -11.14 -1.06 10.56
N PRO A 294 -10.73 -0.28 9.54
CA PRO A 294 -11.31 -0.40 8.21
C PRO A 294 -10.90 -1.75 7.63
N GLU A 295 -11.75 -2.33 6.78
CA GLU A 295 -11.44 -3.56 6.04
C GLU A 295 -11.69 -3.38 4.55
N ILE A 296 -10.87 -4.06 3.74
CA ILE A 296 -11.01 -4.10 2.28
C ILE A 296 -11.23 -5.55 1.87
N TYR A 297 -12.30 -5.75 1.11
CA TYR A 297 -12.66 -7.05 0.58
C TYR A 297 -12.30 -7.12 -0.91
N LEU A 298 -11.53 -8.15 -1.24
CA LEU A 298 -11.12 -8.45 -2.60
C LEU A 298 -11.90 -9.64 -3.13
N ARG A 299 -12.16 -9.62 -4.43
CA ARG A 299 -12.75 -10.72 -5.18
C ARG A 299 -11.85 -11.08 -6.35
N TYR A 300 -11.69 -12.37 -6.64
CA TYR A 300 -10.94 -12.84 -7.80
C TYR A 300 -11.88 -13.49 -8.84
N PRO A 301 -12.32 -12.75 -9.88
CA PRO A 301 -13.23 -13.28 -10.88
C PRO A 301 -12.72 -14.60 -11.52
N PRO A 302 -13.61 -15.55 -11.85
CA PRO A 302 -15.06 -15.52 -11.67
C PRO A 302 -15.54 -15.90 -10.25
N ILE A 303 -14.64 -16.11 -9.29
CA ILE A 303 -14.97 -16.53 -7.92
C ILE A 303 -15.70 -15.40 -7.20
N GLU A 304 -16.80 -15.70 -6.51
CA GLU A 304 -17.60 -14.73 -5.75
C GLU A 304 -17.15 -14.55 -4.28
N THR A 305 -16.32 -15.45 -3.77
CA THR A 305 -15.79 -15.37 -2.40
C THR A 305 -15.06 -14.05 -2.14
N LEU A 306 -15.50 -13.33 -1.12
CA LEU A 306 -14.84 -12.12 -0.63
C LEU A 306 -13.70 -12.48 0.33
N ILE A 307 -12.53 -11.91 0.07
CA ILE A 307 -11.31 -12.17 0.84
C ILE A 307 -10.88 -10.88 1.54
N PRO A 308 -10.81 -10.87 2.88
CA PRO A 308 -10.39 -9.69 3.63
C PRO A 308 -8.87 -9.48 3.50
N MET A 309 -8.46 -8.23 3.35
CA MET A 309 -7.05 -7.84 3.36
C MET A 309 -6.45 -7.79 4.77
N ARG A 310 -7.26 -7.86 5.83
CA ARG A 310 -6.83 -7.88 7.24
C ARG A 310 -6.08 -6.61 7.63
N LEU A 311 -6.58 -5.44 7.20
CA LEU A 311 -5.89 -4.17 7.40
C LEU A 311 -5.58 -3.86 8.88
N GLY A 312 -6.50 -4.17 9.79
CA GLY A 312 -6.32 -3.89 11.22
C GLY A 312 -5.10 -4.59 11.81
N SER A 313 -4.92 -5.88 11.49
CA SER A 313 -3.75 -6.66 11.92
C SER A 313 -2.44 -6.06 11.38
N SER A 314 -2.40 -5.75 10.08
CA SER A 314 -1.22 -5.16 9.45
C SER A 314 -0.89 -3.80 10.01
N PHE A 315 -1.90 -2.94 10.18
CA PHE A 315 -1.72 -1.59 10.70
C PHE A 315 -1.20 -1.63 12.14
N LYS A 316 -1.79 -2.45 13.01
CA LYS A 316 -1.32 -2.61 14.41
C LYS A 316 0.13 -3.05 14.46
N ASN A 317 0.52 -4.06 13.67
CA ASN A 317 1.90 -4.54 13.62
C ASN A 317 2.87 -3.51 13.04
N LYS A 318 2.45 -2.75 12.02
CA LYS A 318 3.22 -1.60 11.49
C LYS A 318 3.42 -0.55 12.58
N CYS A 319 2.38 -0.17 13.33
CA CYS A 319 2.49 0.80 14.42
C CYS A 319 3.46 0.33 15.51
N LEU A 320 3.38 -0.92 15.96
CA LEU A 320 4.30 -1.48 16.97
C LEU A 320 5.76 -1.43 16.50
N LEU A 321 6.04 -1.89 15.28
CA LEU A 321 7.39 -1.84 14.72
C LEU A 321 7.91 -0.40 14.62
N ARG A 322 7.05 0.51 14.15
CA ARG A 322 7.39 1.91 13.95
C ARG A 322 7.58 2.63 15.28
N SER A 323 6.92 2.22 16.36
CA SER A 323 7.23 2.66 17.73
C SER A 323 8.64 2.24 18.15
N ILE A 324 9.03 0.98 17.94
CA ILE A 324 10.40 0.52 18.24
C ILE A 324 11.43 1.34 17.45
N LYS A 325 11.18 1.57 16.15
CA LYS A 325 12.02 2.45 15.32
C LYS A 325 12.08 3.87 15.86
N ASN A 326 10.97 4.41 16.36
CA ASN A 326 10.94 5.72 16.95
C ASN A 326 11.83 5.82 18.19
N ASP A 327 11.79 4.83 19.08
CA ASP A 327 12.64 4.77 20.27
C ASP A 327 14.12 4.75 19.88
N ILE A 328 14.49 3.97 18.86
CA ILE A 328 15.86 3.91 18.33
C ILE A 328 16.27 5.27 17.78
N THR A 329 15.44 5.88 16.93
CA THR A 329 15.69 7.19 16.32
C THR A 329 15.82 8.28 17.38
N GLN A 330 14.99 8.24 18.43
CA GLN A 330 15.07 9.20 19.53
C GLN A 330 16.37 9.05 20.30
N ARG A 331 16.84 7.82 20.54
CA ARG A 331 18.12 7.57 21.21
C ARG A 331 19.33 7.96 20.37
N ALA A 332 19.23 7.80 19.04
CA ALA A 332 20.29 8.09 18.08
C ALA A 332 20.42 9.57 17.71
N PHE A 333 19.29 10.25 17.58
CA PHE A 333 19.19 11.60 16.98
C PHE A 333 18.40 12.59 17.85
N GLY A 334 18.18 12.27 19.12
CA GLY A 334 17.58 13.17 20.10
C GLY A 334 18.53 14.27 20.57
N GLU A 335 17.99 15.30 21.24
CA GLU A 335 18.75 16.47 21.73
C GLU A 335 19.88 16.11 22.71
N ASP A 336 19.70 15.03 23.48
CA ASP A 336 20.65 14.61 24.53
C ASP A 336 21.85 13.82 23.99
N THR A 337 21.98 13.66 22.66
CA THR A 337 23.04 12.84 22.06
C THR A 337 24.35 13.63 21.94
N VAL A 338 25.08 13.76 23.06
CA VAL A 338 26.32 14.57 23.15
C VAL A 338 27.49 14.00 22.34
N ASN A 339 27.51 12.69 22.06
CA ASN A 339 28.56 12.05 21.27
C ASN A 339 27.99 11.01 20.29
N ARG A 340 28.12 11.27 18.98
CA ARG A 340 27.62 10.39 17.91
C ARG A 340 28.48 9.13 17.72
N ASP A 341 29.74 9.14 18.12
CA ASP A 341 30.64 7.99 17.93
C ASP A 341 30.38 6.85 18.92
N THR A 342 29.65 7.14 20.01
CA THR A 342 29.17 6.16 21.00
C THR A 342 27.69 6.37 21.29
N TRP A 343 26.89 6.60 20.24
CA TRP A 343 25.47 6.91 20.42
C TRP A 343 24.66 5.75 21.01
N LEU A 344 25.16 4.50 20.97
CA LEU A 344 24.47 3.35 21.53
C LEU A 344 25.44 2.45 22.30
N ALA A 345 25.18 2.22 23.59
CA ALA A 345 25.92 1.22 24.35
C ALA A 345 25.52 -0.20 23.88
N CYS A 346 26.43 -1.18 23.97
CA CYS A 346 26.12 -2.58 23.57
C CYS A 346 24.86 -3.13 24.27
N VAL A 347 24.67 -2.80 25.55
CA VAL A 347 23.48 -3.22 26.32
C VAL A 347 22.19 -2.62 25.76
N GLU A 348 22.23 -1.36 25.30
CA GLU A 348 21.07 -0.72 24.67
C GLU A 348 20.80 -1.30 23.28
N ALA A 349 21.85 -1.62 22.53
CA ALA A 349 21.74 -2.30 21.24
C ALA A 349 21.09 -3.68 21.38
N ASP A 350 21.53 -4.47 22.36
CA ASP A 350 20.95 -5.78 22.67
C ASP A 350 19.48 -5.67 23.09
N ALA A 351 19.12 -4.62 23.85
CA ALA A 351 17.74 -4.37 24.25
C ALA A 351 16.85 -4.06 23.02
N PHE A 352 17.32 -3.23 22.08
CA PHE A 352 16.58 -2.96 20.85
C PHE A 352 16.49 -4.17 19.93
N CYS A 353 17.57 -4.94 19.79
CA CYS A 353 17.56 -6.20 19.03
C CYS A 353 16.55 -7.19 19.64
N SER A 354 16.50 -7.30 20.96
CA SER A 354 15.54 -8.16 21.66
C SER A 354 14.09 -7.69 21.46
N LYS A 355 13.82 -6.39 21.48
CA LYS A 355 12.48 -5.83 21.18
C LYS A 355 12.05 -6.15 19.74
N LEU A 356 12.95 -5.97 18.77
CA LEU A 356 12.67 -6.28 17.35
C LEU A 356 12.44 -7.78 17.13
N ALA A 357 13.24 -8.64 17.75
CA ALA A 357 13.05 -10.09 17.70
C ALA A 357 11.72 -10.51 18.34
N ALA A 358 11.42 -10.01 19.53
CA ALA A 358 10.15 -10.30 20.20
C ALA A 358 8.93 -9.84 19.38
N TRP A 359 9.02 -8.66 18.74
CA TRP A 359 7.99 -8.19 17.81
C TRP A 359 7.79 -9.15 16.63
N PHE A 360 8.88 -9.68 16.07
CA PHE A 360 8.82 -10.60 14.93
C PHE A 360 8.18 -11.93 15.29
N GLU A 361 8.62 -12.53 16.39
CA GLU A 361 8.09 -13.82 16.87
C GLU A 361 6.61 -13.70 17.26
N ALA A 362 6.17 -12.51 17.68
CA ALA A 362 4.77 -12.22 17.99
C ALA A 362 3.90 -11.93 16.76
N LEU A 363 4.45 -11.93 15.53
CA LEU A 363 3.66 -11.70 14.33
C LEU A 363 2.58 -12.77 14.16
N PRO A 364 1.35 -12.39 13.81
CA PRO A 364 0.32 -13.34 13.41
C PRO A 364 0.75 -14.20 12.22
N GLU A 365 0.25 -15.44 12.17
CA GLU A 365 0.59 -16.45 11.15
C GLU A 365 0.47 -15.96 9.69
N HIS A 366 -0.49 -15.06 9.39
CA HIS A 366 -0.68 -14.51 8.04
C HIS A 366 0.31 -13.40 7.65
N LEU A 367 1.09 -12.92 8.62
CA LEU A 367 2.21 -12.00 8.42
C LEU A 367 3.55 -12.73 8.54
N HIS A 368 3.58 -14.07 8.62
CA HIS A 368 4.84 -14.82 8.54
C HIS A 368 5.37 -14.80 7.10
N SER A 369 6.69 -14.82 6.94
CA SER A 369 7.36 -14.79 5.63
C SER A 369 6.89 -15.89 4.66
N SER A 370 6.49 -17.05 5.18
CA SER A 370 6.00 -18.20 4.41
C SER A 370 4.52 -18.09 4.00
N ARG A 371 3.77 -17.16 4.58
CA ARG A 371 2.31 -17.04 4.42
C ARG A 371 1.84 -15.64 4.05
N VAL A 372 2.74 -14.68 3.97
CA VAL A 372 2.43 -13.32 3.53
C VAL A 372 2.01 -13.33 2.05
N VAL A 373 0.95 -12.59 1.74
CA VAL A 373 0.35 -12.59 0.38
C VAL A 373 0.22 -11.19 -0.20
N PHE A 374 -0.30 -10.27 0.61
CA PHE A 374 -0.63 -8.95 0.12
C PHE A 374 0.62 -8.06 0.05
N PRO A 375 0.82 -7.27 -1.02
CA PRO A 375 1.98 -6.39 -1.16
C PRO A 375 2.27 -5.53 0.09
N LYS A 376 1.20 -4.99 0.70
CA LYS A 376 1.26 -4.16 1.93
C LYS A 376 1.96 -4.81 3.13
N ASP A 377 1.98 -6.13 3.17
CA ASP A 377 2.50 -6.91 4.30
C ASP A 377 3.93 -7.39 4.03
N ILE A 378 4.34 -7.44 2.78
CA ILE A 378 5.69 -7.86 2.39
C ILE A 378 6.73 -6.87 2.97
N GLY A 379 6.42 -5.57 2.97
CA GLY A 379 7.27 -4.54 3.56
C GLY A 379 7.58 -4.73 5.04
N LEU A 380 6.72 -5.42 5.80
CA LEU A 380 6.98 -5.74 7.21
C LEU A 380 8.13 -6.74 7.37
N GLN A 381 8.33 -7.63 6.40
CA GLN A 381 9.33 -8.69 6.47
C GLN A 381 10.76 -8.18 6.22
N TYR A 382 10.90 -7.18 5.36
CA TYR A 382 12.21 -6.64 4.98
C TYR A 382 13.03 -6.07 6.15
N VAL A 383 12.36 -5.69 7.25
CA VAL A 383 12.98 -4.98 8.37
C VAL A 383 13.97 -5.84 9.17
N ILE A 384 13.81 -7.16 9.20
CA ILE A 384 14.67 -8.04 10.03
C ILE A 384 15.81 -8.66 9.25
N THR A 385 15.65 -8.83 7.94
CA THR A 385 16.74 -9.32 7.09
C THR A 385 18.00 -8.44 7.15
N ASN A 386 17.85 -7.15 7.42
CA ASN A 386 18.99 -6.24 7.57
C ASN A 386 19.60 -6.28 8.99
N CYS A 387 18.81 -6.47 10.05
CA CYS A 387 19.37 -6.64 11.40
C CYS A 387 20.01 -8.02 11.62
N GLY A 388 19.48 -9.09 11.02
CA GLY A 388 19.98 -10.46 11.21
C GLY A 388 21.24 -10.78 10.39
N ARG A 389 21.42 -10.16 9.21
CA ARG A 389 22.60 -10.42 8.37
C ARG A 389 23.86 -9.75 8.89
N GLU A 390 23.77 -8.63 9.62
CA GLU A 390 24.93 -8.01 10.27
C GLU A 390 25.57 -8.90 11.34
N TYR A 391 24.81 -9.79 11.97
CA TYR A 391 25.37 -10.78 12.90
C TYR A 391 26.17 -11.90 12.21
N SER A 392 25.89 -12.22 10.94
CA SER A 392 26.61 -13.28 10.20
C SER A 392 27.97 -12.84 9.64
N TRP A 393 28.23 -11.54 9.54
CA TRP A 393 29.53 -11.03 9.08
C TRP A 393 30.58 -10.90 10.19
N ARG A 394 30.19 -11.07 11.47
CA ARG A 394 31.13 -11.11 12.60
C ARG A 394 31.72 -12.50 12.87
N SER A 395 31.43 -13.49 12.02
CA SER A 395 31.95 -14.86 12.13
C SER A 395 32.88 -15.29 10.98
N LEU A 396 33.40 -14.34 10.19
CA LEU A 396 34.46 -14.58 9.21
C LEU A 396 35.69 -13.72 9.50
#